data_AF-A0A9E4KWU9-F1
#
_entry.id   AF-A0A9E4KWU9-F1
#
_cell.length_a   1.000
_cell.length_b   1.000
_cell.length_c   1.000
_cell.angle_alpha   90.00
_cell.angle_beta   90.00
_cell.angle_gamma   90.00
#
_symmetry.space_group_name_H-M   'P 1'
#
loop_
_entity.id
_entity.type
_entity.pdbx_description
1 polymer ?
#
loop_
_entity_poly.entity_id
_entity_poly.type
_entity_poly.pdbx_seq_one_letter_code
_entity_poly.pdbx_strand_id
1 'polypeptide(L)'
;MSQAWIQHTFSRKRFRTRNQATALAILGVAILLILGSLYLSQVASFAITNRQIEELIKQRDELKRQNEGLIGEIASYRTVPRLFARAEAIGFRPATNADIDYILIDGYNPNRDRIAVATNDVAAAAPPAPVYDETFGGWLERHFALLRDQFQSFGA
;
A
#
# COMPACT_ATOMS: atom_id res chain seq x y z
N MET A 1 19.69 -51.90 -73.44
CA MET A 1 20.78 -51.63 -72.47
C MET A 1 21.09 -50.14 -72.49
N SER A 2 21.56 -49.61 -71.36
CA SER A 2 21.65 -48.18 -70.98
C SER A 2 20.34 -47.62 -70.43
N GLN A 3 20.39 -47.14 -69.17
CA GLN A 3 19.58 -46.13 -68.48
C GLN A 3 19.78 -46.34 -66.95
N ALA A 4 20.99 -46.09 -66.46
CA ALA A 4 21.37 -46.25 -65.05
C ALA A 4 22.18 -45.04 -64.54
N TRP A 5 21.72 -43.82 -64.81
CA TRP A 5 22.53 -42.62 -64.50
C TRP A 5 21.77 -41.40 -63.96
N ILE A 6 20.61 -41.61 -63.32
CA ILE A 6 19.94 -40.53 -62.58
C ILE A 6 19.56 -41.01 -61.18
N GLN A 7 20.57 -41.45 -60.43
CA GLN A 7 20.47 -41.60 -58.97
C GLN A 7 21.59 -40.83 -58.29
N HIS A 8 21.58 -39.50 -58.43
CA HIS A 8 22.46 -38.67 -57.61
C HIS A 8 21.91 -37.25 -57.45
N THR A 9 20.72 -37.13 -56.86
CA THR A 9 20.22 -35.79 -56.49
C THR A 9 19.51 -35.79 -55.14
N PHE A 10 20.21 -35.18 -54.18
CA PHE A 10 19.73 -34.53 -52.95
C PHE A 10 19.37 -35.38 -51.73
N SER A 11 20.39 -35.93 -51.09
CA SER A 11 20.40 -35.94 -49.61
C SER A 11 20.81 -34.56 -49.09
N ARG A 12 19.84 -33.66 -48.90
CA ARG A 12 19.96 -32.45 -48.07
C ARG A 12 19.02 -32.55 -46.87
N LYS A 13 19.26 -33.52 -45.99
CA LYS A 13 18.61 -33.61 -44.68
C LYS A 13 19.67 -33.77 -43.59
N ARG A 14 20.37 -32.68 -43.24
CA ARG A 14 21.12 -32.63 -41.96
C ARG A 14 21.55 -31.26 -41.43
N PHE A 15 21.22 -30.15 -42.09
CA PHE A 15 21.67 -28.80 -41.67
C PHE A 15 20.63 -27.93 -40.93
N ARG A 16 19.39 -28.40 -40.66
CA ARG A 16 18.37 -27.59 -39.95
C ARG A 16 18.51 -27.61 -38.43
N THR A 17 18.98 -28.71 -37.83
CA THR A 17 18.99 -28.87 -36.37
C THR A 17 20.05 -28.00 -35.68
N ARG A 18 21.17 -27.71 -36.36
CA ARG A 18 22.26 -26.93 -35.75
C ARG A 18 21.94 -25.43 -35.65
N ASN A 19 21.19 -24.90 -36.61
CA ASN A 19 20.76 -23.50 -36.62
C ASN A 19 19.61 -23.24 -35.62
N GLN A 20 18.80 -24.26 -35.32
CA GLN A 20 17.70 -24.15 -34.35
C GLN A 20 18.21 -23.99 -32.91
N ALA A 21 19.25 -24.74 -32.53
CA ALA A 21 19.87 -24.60 -31.21
C ALA A 21 20.52 -23.21 -31.01
N THR A 22 21.12 -22.65 -32.05
CA THR A 22 21.69 -21.29 -32.02
C THR A 22 20.60 -20.23 -31.91
N ALA A 23 19.50 -20.37 -32.65
CA ALA A 23 18.36 -19.47 -32.56
C ALA A 23 17.71 -19.47 -31.17
N LEU A 24 17.57 -20.64 -30.55
CA LEU A 24 17.06 -20.79 -29.18
C LEU A 24 17.99 -20.15 -28.14
N ALA A 25 19.31 -20.32 -28.30
CA ALA A 25 20.28 -19.68 -27.42
C ALA A 25 20.21 -18.14 -27.51
N ILE A 26 20.11 -17.61 -28.73
CA ILE A 26 19.97 -16.16 -28.95
C ILE A 26 18.68 -15.63 -28.31
N LEU A 27 17.57 -16.36 -28.46
CA LEU A 27 16.28 -15.97 -27.88
C LEU A 27 16.32 -16.00 -26.34
N GLY A 28 16.96 -16.99 -25.73
CA GLY A 28 17.15 -17.05 -24.28
C GLY A 28 17.97 -15.87 -23.75
N VAL A 29 19.05 -15.50 -24.45
CA VAL A 29 19.85 -14.31 -24.11
C VAL A 29 19.04 -13.03 -24.26
N ALA A 30 18.24 -12.90 -25.32
CA ALA A 30 17.37 -11.73 -25.51
C ALA A 30 16.34 -11.58 -24.37
N ILE A 31 15.72 -12.68 -23.94
CA ILE A 31 14.78 -12.67 -22.81
C ILE A 31 15.49 -12.27 -21.51
N LEU A 32 16.69 -12.81 -21.25
CA LEU A 32 17.49 -12.43 -20.08
C LEU A 32 17.88 -10.94 -20.10
N LEU A 33 18.20 -10.38 -21.26
CA LEU A 33 18.48 -8.96 -21.41
C LEU A 33 17.23 -8.10 -21.17
N ILE A 34 16.06 -8.52 -21.65
CA ILE A 34 14.79 -7.83 -21.41
C ILE A 34 14.45 -7.87 -19.91
N LEU A 35 14.49 -9.03 -19.28
CA LEU A 35 14.26 -9.19 -17.84
C LEU A 35 15.28 -8.41 -17.01
N GLY A 36 16.56 -8.48 -17.38
CA GLY A 36 17.63 -7.75 -16.73
C GLY A 36 17.44 -6.23 -16.83
N SER A 37 17.07 -5.73 -18.02
CA SER A 37 16.80 -4.30 -18.22
C SER A 37 15.57 -3.82 -17.45
N LEU A 38 14.51 -4.62 -17.38
CA LEU A 38 13.30 -4.31 -16.62
C LEU A 38 13.58 -4.29 -15.11
N TYR A 39 14.34 -5.28 -14.62
CA TYR A 39 14.76 -5.36 -13.22
C TYR A 39 15.65 -4.16 -12.84
N LEU A 40 16.58 -3.77 -13.71
CA LEU A 40 17.45 -2.62 -13.50
C LEU A 40 16.68 -1.28 -13.57
N SER A 41 15.69 -1.18 -14.46
CA SER A 41 14.81 0.00 -14.58
C SER A 41 13.97 0.21 -13.33
N GLN A 42 13.57 -0.86 -12.63
CA GLN A 42 12.87 -0.74 -11.35
C GLN A 42 13.78 -0.15 -10.27
N VAL A 43 15.06 -0.55 -10.21
CA VAL A 43 16.01 -0.05 -9.19
C VAL A 43 16.32 1.44 -9.34
N ALA A 44 16.40 1.95 -10.58
CA ALA A 44 16.72 3.36 -10.84
C ALA A 44 15.63 4.35 -10.39
N SER A 45 14.40 3.88 -10.17
CA SER A 45 13.25 4.74 -9.82
C SER A 45 13.15 5.09 -8.33
N PHE A 46 13.98 4.48 -7.47
CA PHE A 46 13.83 4.59 -6.00
C PHE A 46 14.49 5.83 -5.38
N ALA A 47 15.49 6.44 -6.02
CA ALA A 47 16.26 7.52 -5.39
C ALA A 47 15.50 8.85 -5.27
N ILE A 48 14.63 9.18 -6.23
CA ILE A 48 13.86 10.44 -6.24
C ILE A 48 12.67 10.35 -5.28
N THR A 49 11.99 9.21 -5.25
CA THR A 49 10.84 8.95 -4.37
C THR A 49 11.24 8.96 -2.89
N ASN A 50 12.41 8.39 -2.55
CA ASN A 50 12.89 8.39 -1.17
C ASN A 50 13.19 9.80 -0.65
N ARG A 51 13.71 10.69 -1.50
CA ARG A 51 13.97 12.09 -1.10
C ARG A 51 12.67 12.84 -0.78
N GLN A 52 11.64 12.63 -1.59
CA GLN A 52 10.31 13.22 -1.34
C GLN A 52 9.69 12.67 -0.05
N ILE A 53 9.82 11.36 0.20
CA ILE A 53 9.35 10.75 1.44
C ILE A 53 10.11 11.33 2.65
N GLU A 54 11.43 11.47 2.57
CA GLU A 54 12.23 12.03 3.65
C GLU A 54 11.86 13.50 3.93
N GLU A 55 11.58 14.28 2.88
CA GLU A 55 11.11 15.66 3.02
C GLU A 55 9.73 15.73 3.68
N LEU A 56 8.80 14.86 3.28
CA LEU A 56 7.47 14.77 3.92
C LEU A 56 7.56 14.34 5.38
N ILE A 57 8.46 13.40 5.72
CA ILE A 57 8.68 12.99 7.12
C ILE A 57 9.22 14.17 7.94
N LYS A 58 10.19 14.93 7.41
CA LYS A 58 10.71 16.13 8.07
C LYS A 58 9.62 17.19 8.29
N GLN A 59 8.77 17.43 7.30
CA GLN A 59 7.65 18.35 7.42
C GLN A 59 6.64 17.88 8.48
N ARG A 60 6.30 16.58 8.49
CA ARG A 60 5.41 15.99 9.50
C ARG A 60 5.98 16.16 10.90
N ASP A 61 7.26 15.87 11.09
CA ASP A 61 7.92 15.97 12.40
C ASP A 61 7.95 17.42 12.91
N GLU A 62 8.17 18.39 12.02
CA GLU A 62 8.11 19.80 12.36
C GLU A 62 6.70 20.23 12.78
N LEU A 63 5.68 19.88 12.00
CA LEU A 63 4.29 20.18 12.35
C LEU A 63 3.87 19.55 13.68
N LYS A 64 4.34 18.33 13.96
CA LYS A 64 4.07 17.65 15.22
C LYS A 64 4.67 18.40 16.41
N ARG A 65 5.92 18.85 16.31
CA ARG A 65 6.57 19.67 17.35
C ARG A 65 5.82 20.98 17.59
N GLN A 66 5.41 21.66 16.53
CA GLN A 66 4.62 22.90 16.65
C GLN A 66 3.28 22.65 17.33
N ASN A 67 2.59 21.55 16.98
CA ASN A 67 1.32 21.19 17.60
C ASN A 67 1.47 20.89 19.09
N GLU A 68 2.49 20.11 19.49
CA GLU A 68 2.79 19.83 20.89
C GLU A 68 3.10 21.11 21.67
N GLY A 69 3.84 22.05 21.07
CA GLY A 69 4.07 23.38 21.63
C GLY A 69 2.78 24.16 21.87
N LEU A 70 1.89 24.21 20.87
CA LEU A 70 0.58 24.86 20.98
C LEU A 70 -0.31 24.21 22.03
N ILE A 71 -0.31 22.87 22.14
CA ILE A 71 -1.04 22.16 23.20
C ILE A 71 -0.52 22.56 24.58
N GLY A 72 0.81 22.64 24.75
CA GLY A 72 1.42 23.12 25.99
C GLY A 72 1.01 24.56 26.33
N GLU A 73 0.98 25.44 25.32
CA GLU A 73 0.56 26.84 25.50
C GLU A 73 -0.92 26.94 25.89
N ILE A 74 -1.81 26.21 25.20
CA ILE A 74 -3.24 26.13 25.51
C ILE A 74 -3.45 25.61 26.94
N ALA A 75 -2.71 24.56 27.34
CA ALA A 75 -2.76 24.05 28.69
C ALA A 75 -2.34 25.13 29.70
N SER A 76 -1.31 25.92 29.41
CA SER A 76 -0.88 27.05 30.25
C SER A 76 -1.96 28.14 30.40
N TYR A 77 -2.71 28.41 29.33
CA TYR A 77 -3.83 29.37 29.35
C TYR A 77 -5.05 28.84 30.12
N ARG A 78 -5.28 27.53 30.07
CA ARG A 78 -6.43 26.86 30.70
C ARG A 78 -6.19 26.43 32.14
N THR A 79 -5.04 26.76 32.73
CA THR A 79 -4.77 26.43 34.13
C THR A 79 -5.82 27.08 35.04
N VAL A 80 -6.40 26.27 35.94
CA VAL A 80 -7.41 26.70 36.91
C VAL A 80 -6.97 27.97 37.68
N PRO A 81 -5.72 28.09 38.18
CA PRO A 81 -5.25 29.31 38.82
C PRO A 81 -5.32 30.56 37.93
N ARG A 82 -5.01 30.44 36.63
CA ARG A 82 -5.05 31.58 35.71
C ARG A 82 -6.48 31.99 35.37
N LEU A 83 -7.40 31.01 35.28
CA LEU A 83 -8.83 31.27 35.15
C LEU A 83 -9.37 32.01 36.38
N PHE A 84 -9.01 31.59 37.60
CA PHE A 84 -9.37 32.31 38.82
C PHE A 84 -8.79 33.73 38.86
N ALA A 85 -7.50 33.88 38.57
CA ALA A 85 -6.86 35.20 38.51
C ALA A 85 -7.52 36.13 37.49
N ARG A 86 -7.94 35.60 36.33
CA ARG A 86 -8.67 36.38 35.32
C ARG A 86 -10.09 36.71 35.77
N ALA A 87 -10.79 35.77 36.40
CA ALA A 87 -12.13 35.98 36.93
C ALA A 87 -12.13 37.08 38.01
N GLU A 88 -11.15 37.05 38.92
CA GLU A 88 -10.93 38.11 39.90
C GLU A 88 -10.62 39.46 39.23
N ALA A 89 -9.73 39.47 38.22
CA ALA A 89 -9.37 40.69 37.50
C ALA A 89 -10.54 41.35 36.74
N ILE A 90 -11.60 40.59 36.41
CA ILE A 90 -12.83 41.13 35.78
C ILE A 90 -13.98 41.30 36.78
N GLY A 91 -13.71 41.18 38.09
CA GLY A 91 -14.65 41.49 39.16
C GLY A 91 -15.49 40.33 39.67
N PHE A 92 -15.24 39.09 39.22
CA PHE A 92 -15.84 37.92 39.87
C PHE A 92 -15.18 37.67 41.22
N ARG A 93 -15.98 37.15 42.17
CA ARG A 93 -15.53 36.68 43.48
C ARG A 93 -16.06 35.26 43.73
N PRO A 94 -15.39 34.46 44.57
CA PRO A 94 -15.95 33.19 45.01
C PRO A 94 -17.36 33.38 45.57
N ALA A 95 -18.29 32.52 45.15
CA ALA A 95 -19.65 32.50 45.66
C ALA A 95 -19.64 32.08 47.13
N THR A 96 -20.37 32.81 47.96
CA THR A 96 -20.62 32.45 49.35
C THR A 96 -21.92 31.67 49.45
N ASN A 97 -22.20 31.05 50.59
CA ASN A 97 -23.46 30.33 50.81
C ASN A 97 -24.71 31.23 50.61
N ALA A 98 -24.57 32.55 50.73
CA ALA A 98 -25.66 33.50 50.49
C ALA A 98 -25.88 33.80 48.99
N ASP A 99 -24.93 33.45 48.12
CA ASP A 99 -24.99 33.65 46.68
C ASP A 99 -25.49 32.38 45.93
N ILE A 100 -25.79 31.28 46.65
CA ILE A 100 -26.12 29.97 46.09
C ILE A 100 -27.57 29.60 46.41
N ASP A 101 -28.42 29.57 45.37
CA ASP A 101 -29.78 29.04 45.46
C ASP A 101 -29.85 27.59 44.99
N TYR A 102 -30.42 26.71 45.83
CA TYR A 102 -30.63 25.31 45.50
C TYR A 102 -32.02 25.10 44.91
N ILE A 103 -32.07 24.63 43.66
CA ILE A 103 -33.32 24.30 42.98
C ILE A 103 -33.47 22.78 42.94
N LEU A 104 -34.60 22.27 43.45
CA LEU A 104 -34.95 20.85 43.32
C LEU A 104 -35.53 20.61 41.93
N ILE A 105 -34.88 19.75 41.15
CA ILE A 105 -35.36 19.32 39.85
C ILE A 105 -36.03 17.96 40.03
N ASP A 106 -37.35 17.91 39.82
CA ASP A 106 -38.11 16.66 39.89
C ASP A 106 -37.62 15.66 38.83
N GLY A 107 -37.46 14.41 39.21
CA GLY A 107 -36.91 13.35 38.35
C GLY A 107 -35.40 13.45 38.06
N TYR A 108 -34.63 14.32 38.75
CA TYR A 108 -33.17 14.37 38.59
C TYR A 108 -32.53 13.05 39.04
N ASN A 109 -31.95 12.33 38.09
CA ASN A 109 -31.15 11.13 38.35
C ASN A 109 -29.69 11.42 37.99
N PRO A 110 -28.79 11.58 38.97
CA PRO A 110 -27.37 11.88 38.72
C PRO A 110 -26.62 10.75 37.99
N ASN A 111 -27.24 9.59 37.78
CA ASN A 111 -26.67 8.44 37.09
C ASN A 111 -27.26 8.21 35.68
N ARG A 112 -27.99 9.19 35.12
CA ARG A 112 -28.68 9.04 33.81
C ARG A 112 -27.73 8.74 32.64
N ASP A 113 -26.48 9.16 32.72
CA ASP A 113 -25.47 8.98 31.66
C ASP A 113 -24.80 7.59 31.66
N ARG A 114 -25.19 6.70 32.58
CA ARG A 114 -24.84 5.27 32.51
C ARG A 114 -25.81 4.43 31.68
N ILE A 115 -26.66 5.06 30.86
CA ILE A 115 -27.22 4.35 29.73
C ILE A 115 -26.03 4.09 28.81
N ALA A 116 -25.48 2.88 28.87
CA ALA A 116 -24.58 2.40 27.85
C ALA A 116 -25.24 2.73 26.53
N VAL A 117 -24.68 3.70 25.79
CA VAL A 117 -24.90 3.76 24.36
C VAL A 117 -24.48 2.38 23.93
N ALA A 118 -25.46 1.51 23.67
CA ALA A 118 -25.21 0.33 22.88
C ALA A 118 -24.64 0.95 21.61
N THR A 119 -23.31 0.93 21.52
CA THR A 119 -22.66 0.88 20.23
C THR A 119 -23.30 -0.35 19.64
N ASN A 120 -24.38 -0.14 18.89
CA ASN A 120 -24.73 -1.06 17.86
C ASN A 120 -23.44 -1.04 17.05
N ASP A 121 -22.58 -2.00 17.35
CA ASP A 121 -21.49 -2.41 16.50
C ASP A 121 -22.22 -2.91 15.25
N VAL A 122 -22.67 -1.94 14.46
CA VAL A 122 -22.91 -2.09 13.04
C VAL A 122 -21.50 -2.19 12.48
N ALA A 123 -20.82 -3.29 12.84
CA ALA A 123 -19.98 -4.01 11.93
C ALA A 123 -20.91 -4.40 10.77
N ALA A 124 -21.23 -3.41 9.94
CA ALA A 124 -21.73 -3.65 8.61
C ALA A 124 -20.72 -4.61 8.02
N ALA A 125 -21.17 -5.86 7.80
CA ALA A 125 -20.35 -6.88 7.19
C ALA A 125 -19.86 -6.29 5.87
N ALA A 126 -18.61 -5.84 5.87
CA ALA A 126 -17.93 -5.48 4.64
C ALA A 126 -18.02 -6.74 3.75
N PRO A 127 -18.38 -6.60 2.47
CA PRO A 127 -18.28 -7.74 1.57
C PRO A 127 -16.86 -8.32 1.70
N PRO A 128 -16.71 -9.65 1.78
CA PRO A 128 -15.41 -10.26 1.94
C PRO A 128 -14.48 -9.70 0.86
N ALA A 129 -13.30 -9.23 1.29
CA ALA A 129 -12.28 -8.78 0.36
C ALA A 129 -12.03 -9.89 -0.67
N PRO A 130 -11.82 -9.55 -1.96
CA PRO A 130 -11.49 -10.55 -2.96
C PRO A 130 -10.26 -11.34 -2.49
N VAL A 131 -10.44 -12.65 -2.36
CA VAL A 131 -9.35 -13.57 -2.02
C VAL A 131 -8.53 -13.78 -3.29
N TYR A 132 -7.36 -13.14 -3.36
CA TYR A 132 -6.41 -13.35 -4.45
C TYR A 132 -5.54 -14.57 -4.13
N ASP A 133 -6.07 -15.77 -4.38
CA ASP A 133 -5.35 -17.05 -4.19
C ASP A 133 -4.31 -17.35 -5.30
N GLU A 134 -4.15 -16.44 -6.27
CA GLU A 134 -3.15 -16.61 -7.31
C GLU A 134 -1.75 -16.33 -6.76
N THR A 135 -0.98 -17.40 -6.56
CA THR A 135 0.45 -17.28 -6.28
C THR A 135 1.21 -16.90 -7.55
N PHE A 136 2.33 -16.19 -7.39
CA PHE A 136 3.25 -15.89 -8.49
C PHE A 136 3.68 -17.16 -9.25
N GLY A 137 3.85 -18.28 -8.52
CA GLY A 137 4.16 -19.58 -9.13
C GLY A 137 3.07 -20.06 -10.09
N GLY A 138 1.80 -19.98 -9.69
CA GLY A 138 0.68 -20.39 -10.54
C GLY A 138 0.51 -19.52 -11.79
N TRP A 139 0.76 -18.21 -11.67
CA TRP A 139 0.80 -17.32 -12.85
C TRP A 139 1.95 -17.71 -13.79
N LEU A 140 3.13 -18.01 -13.24
CA LEU A 140 4.34 -18.32 -14.01
C LEU A 140 4.22 -19.66 -14.74
N GLU A 141 3.66 -20.69 -14.09
CA GLU A 141 3.34 -21.98 -14.72
C GLU A 141 2.37 -21.81 -15.90
N ARG A 142 1.30 -21.02 -15.70
CA ARG A 142 0.32 -20.72 -16.75
C ARG A 142 0.97 -20.01 -17.94
N HIS A 143 1.81 -19.02 -17.67
CA HIS A 143 2.50 -18.27 -18.72
C HIS A 143 3.54 -19.12 -19.47
N PHE A 144 4.28 -19.97 -18.76
CA PHE A 144 5.22 -20.92 -19.37
C PHE A 144 4.49 -21.96 -20.24
N ALA A 145 3.32 -22.43 -19.81
CA ALA A 145 2.49 -23.35 -20.59
C ALA A 145 2.03 -22.70 -21.91
N LEU A 146 1.55 -21.45 -21.86
CA LEU A 146 1.14 -20.70 -23.05
C LEU A 146 2.30 -20.46 -24.02
N LEU A 147 3.49 -20.13 -23.52
CA LEU A 147 4.70 -19.99 -24.33
C LEU A 147 5.07 -21.32 -25.00
N ARG A 148 5.06 -22.42 -24.26
CA ARG A 148 5.38 -23.75 -24.78
C ARG A 148 4.40 -24.19 -25.87
N ASP A 149 3.11 -23.98 -25.67
CA ASP A 149 2.07 -24.30 -26.66
C ASP A 149 2.23 -23.45 -27.93
N GLN A 150 2.59 -22.18 -27.78
CA GLN A 150 2.95 -21.32 -28.90
C GLN A 150 4.21 -21.81 -29.66
N PHE A 151 5.22 -22.34 -28.96
CA PHE A 151 6.39 -22.94 -29.61
C PHE A 151 6.06 -24.24 -30.35
N GLN A 152 5.12 -25.04 -29.85
CA GLN A 152 4.68 -26.27 -30.53
C GLN A 152 3.85 -25.97 -31.77
N SER A 153 3.05 -24.89 -31.78
CA SER A 153 2.29 -24.49 -32.95
C SER A 153 3.17 -24.00 -34.12
N PHE A 154 4.40 -23.53 -33.84
CA PHE A 154 5.41 -23.24 -34.87
C PHE A 154 6.19 -24.47 -35.35
N GLY A 155 6.02 -25.62 -34.70
CA GLY A 155 6.75 -26.87 -34.97
C GLY A 155 5.99 -27.91 -35.82
N ALA A 156 4.73 -27.63 -36.17
CA ALA A 156 3.92 -28.39 -37.12
C ALA A 156 3.92 -27.70 -38.50
#